data_AF-A0A830EVJ2-F1
#
_entry.id   AF-A0A830EVJ2-F1
#
_cell.length_a   1.000
_cell.length_b   1.000
_cell.length_c   1.000
_cell.angle_alpha   90.00
_cell.angle_beta   90.00
_cell.angle_gamma   90.00
#
_symmetry.space_group_name_H-M   'P 1'
#
loop_
_entity.id
_entity.type
_entity.pdbx_description
1 polymer ?
#
loop_
_entity_poly.entity_id
_entity_poly.type
_entity_poly.pdbx_seq_one_letter_code
_entity_poly.pdbx_strand_id
1 'polypeptide(L)'
;MSELEVVDTAVSPLSRVEFNPDGRVNYENGRLTAAYPSNADTTEFVIAVFRYADSNTVELPEGAVVLDVGEGVVVTAVPSDAYGVSDQ
;
A
#
# COMPACT_ATOMS: atom_id res chain seq x y z
N MET A 1 6.63 25.48 12.35
CA MET A 1 6.77 24.08 12.78
C MET A 1 6.20 23.24 11.68
N SER A 2 6.92 22.23 11.21
CA SER A 2 6.37 21.28 10.24
C SER A 2 5.50 20.28 11.00
N GLU A 3 4.23 20.21 10.65
CA GLU A 3 3.30 19.25 11.21
C GLU A 3 3.41 17.93 10.44
N LEU A 4 3.28 16.82 11.15
CA LEU A 4 3.32 15.48 10.57
C LEU A 4 1.95 14.85 10.76
N GLU A 5 1.44 14.26 9.69
CA GLU A 5 0.30 13.37 9.73
C GLU A 5 0.81 11.93 9.89
N VAL A 6 0.18 11.19 10.81
CA VAL A 6 0.50 9.79 11.08
C VAL A 6 -0.76 8.96 10.93
N VAL A 7 -0.74 8.06 9.95
CA VAL A 7 -1.77 7.04 9.76
C VAL A 7 -1.29 5.77 10.44
N ASP A 8 -2.04 5.27 11.42
CA ASP A 8 -1.76 4.01 12.10
C ASP A 8 -3.04 3.18 12.14
N THR A 9 -3.14 2.19 11.25
CA THR A 9 -4.37 1.43 11.08
C THR A 9 -4.10 -0.05 10.78
N ALA A 10 -5.00 -0.90 11.26
CA ALA A 10 -5.01 -2.30 10.88
C ALA A 10 -5.61 -2.43 9.48
N VAL A 11 -4.90 -3.13 8.59
CA VAL A 11 -5.33 -3.36 7.21
C VAL A 11 -5.36 -4.84 6.92
N SER A 12 -6.36 -5.25 6.14
CA SER A 12 -6.50 -6.59 5.58
C SER A 12 -6.35 -6.53 4.06
N PRO A 13 -6.18 -7.66 3.37
CA PRO A 13 -6.35 -7.69 1.92
C PRO A 13 -7.69 -7.05 1.52
N LEU A 14 -7.69 -6.24 0.47
CA LEU A 14 -8.80 -5.41 -0.01
C LEU A 14 -9.17 -4.22 0.88
N SER A 15 -8.48 -3.98 2.00
CA SER A 15 -8.65 -2.74 2.76
C SER A 15 -8.16 -1.54 1.97
N ARG A 16 -8.90 -0.44 2.09
CA ARG A 16 -8.51 0.86 1.55
C ARG A 16 -7.84 1.69 2.61
N VAL A 17 -6.76 2.37 2.23
CA VAL A 17 -6.00 3.24 3.11
C VAL A 17 -5.45 4.40 2.31
N GLU A 18 -5.56 5.60 2.85
CA GLU A 18 -5.05 6.81 2.22
C GLU A 18 -3.77 7.24 2.93
N PHE A 19 -2.69 7.41 2.17
CA PHE A 19 -1.41 7.91 2.68
C PHE A 19 -0.56 8.51 1.57
N ASN A 20 0.47 9.28 1.91
CA ASN A 20 1.47 9.72 0.94
C ASN A 20 2.55 8.61 0.78
N PRO A 21 2.76 8.07 -0.44
CA PRO A 21 3.71 6.98 -0.68
C PRO A 21 5.18 7.41 -0.60
N ASP A 22 5.47 8.70 -0.76
CA ASP A 22 6.82 9.26 -0.61
C ASP A 22 7.25 9.42 0.86
N GLY A 23 6.28 9.30 1.78
CA GLY A 23 6.49 9.35 3.22
C GLY A 23 7.15 8.09 3.76
N ARG A 24 7.32 8.05 5.09
CA ARG A 24 7.77 6.82 5.76
C ARG A 24 6.58 5.88 5.89
N VAL A 25 6.59 4.78 5.16
CA VAL A 25 5.58 3.72 5.23
C VAL A 25 6.20 2.48 5.87
N ASN A 26 5.49 1.89 6.83
CA ASN A 26 5.84 0.64 7.49
C ASN A 26 4.63 -0.28 7.49
N TYR A 27 4.84 -1.56 7.26
CA TYR A 27 3.81 -2.57 7.33
C TYR A 27 4.34 -3.76 8.12
N GLU A 28 3.69 -4.07 9.24
CA GLU A 28 4.06 -5.19 10.09
C GLU A 28 2.81 -5.85 10.64
N ASN A 29 2.70 -7.18 10.52
CA ASN A 29 1.62 -7.98 11.11
C ASN A 29 0.21 -7.47 10.77
N GLY A 30 -0.03 -7.03 9.52
CA GLY A 30 -1.34 -6.51 9.11
C GLY A 30 -1.63 -5.09 9.61
N ARG A 31 -0.62 -4.36 10.07
CA ARG A 31 -0.74 -2.98 10.53
C ARG A 31 0.10 -2.07 9.66
N LEU A 32 -0.55 -1.08 9.06
CA LEU A 32 0.11 -0.07 8.24
C LEU A 32 0.29 1.20 9.06
N THR A 33 1.53 1.67 9.09
CA THR A 33 1.90 2.94 9.71
C THR A 33 2.57 3.82 8.66
N ALA A 34 1.96 4.96 8.33
CA ALA A 34 2.53 5.95 7.42
C ALA A 34 2.74 7.28 8.15
N ALA A 35 3.87 7.94 7.90
CA ALA A 35 4.16 9.26 8.45
C ALA A 35 4.70 10.19 7.36
N TYR A 36 4.05 11.34 7.18
CA TYR A 36 4.34 12.31 6.13
C TYR A 36 3.98 13.73 6.57
N PRO A 37 4.52 14.79 5.91
CA PRO A 37 4.10 16.17 6.19
C PRO A 37 2.59 16.35 5.99
N SER A 38 1.91 17.09 6.86
CA SER A 38 0.44 17.29 6.76
C SER A 38 -0.02 18.00 5.47
N ASN A 39 0.91 18.55 4.70
CA ASN A 39 0.68 19.22 3.42
C ASN A 39 1.16 18.40 2.22
N ALA A 40 1.48 17.12 2.41
CA ALA A 40 1.87 16.21 1.33
C ALA A 40 0.63 15.67 0.60
N ASP A 41 0.77 15.41 -0.69
CA ASP A 41 -0.30 14.80 -1.49
C ASP A 41 -0.52 13.35 -1.06
N THR A 42 -1.72 13.03 -0.61
CA THR A 42 -2.09 11.65 -0.27
C THR A 42 -2.73 10.97 -1.48
N THR A 43 -2.70 9.64 -1.48
CA THR A 43 -3.37 8.83 -2.50
C THR A 43 -4.08 7.67 -1.80
N GLU A 44 -5.27 7.33 -2.28
CA GLU A 44 -5.98 6.15 -1.80
C GLU A 44 -5.38 4.89 -2.43
N PHE A 45 -5.03 3.93 -1.58
CA PHE A 45 -4.50 2.63 -1.96
C PHE A 45 -5.39 1.50 -1.46
N VAL A 46 -5.43 0.41 -2.22
CA VAL A 46 -6.02 -0.87 -1.84
C VAL A 46 -4.90 -1.87 -1.54
N ILE A 47 -4.97 -2.51 -0.39
CA ILE A 47 -4.03 -3.56 -0.02
C ILE A 47 -4.30 -4.81 -0.87
N ALA A 48 -3.33 -5.22 -1.66
CA ALA A 48 -3.40 -6.35 -2.56
C ALA A 48 -2.26 -7.34 -2.26
N VAL A 49 -2.55 -8.63 -2.39
CA VAL A 49 -1.58 -9.71 -2.18
C VAL A 49 -1.38 -10.44 -3.49
N PHE A 50 -0.16 -10.46 -3.98
CA PHE A 50 0.23 -11.14 -5.22
C PHE A 50 1.10 -12.35 -4.88
N ARG A 51 0.82 -13.51 -5.48
CA ARG A 51 1.62 -14.73 -5.28
C ARG A 51 2.70 -14.82 -6.35
N TYR A 52 3.92 -15.15 -5.94
CA TYR A 52 5.04 -15.42 -6.84
C TYR A 52 5.67 -16.80 -6.58
N ALA A 53 5.01 -17.68 -5.82
CA ALA A 53 5.55 -19.00 -5.48
C ALA A 53 5.97 -19.85 -6.71
N ASP A 54 5.34 -19.64 -7.86
CA ASP A 54 5.63 -20.35 -9.12
C ASP A 54 6.54 -19.57 -10.10
N SER A 55 7.00 -18.36 -9.75
CA SER A 55 7.82 -17.50 -10.62
C SER A 55 8.67 -16.50 -9.85
N ASN A 56 9.92 -16.28 -10.24
CA ASN A 56 10.81 -15.31 -9.58
C ASN A 56 10.44 -13.83 -9.81
N THR A 57 9.31 -13.57 -10.48
CA THR A 57 8.84 -12.24 -10.87
C THR A 57 7.35 -12.12 -10.63
N VAL A 58 6.90 -10.95 -10.22
CA VAL A 58 5.49 -10.59 -10.07
C VAL A 58 5.21 -9.29 -10.83
N GLU A 59 4.13 -9.26 -11.60
CA GLU A 59 3.67 -8.04 -12.27
C GLU A 59 2.79 -7.26 -11.30
N LEU A 60 3.21 -6.02 -11.01
CA LEU A 60 2.46 -5.10 -10.16
C LEU A 60 1.91 -3.96 -11.03
N PRO A 61 0.69 -3.47 -10.74
CA PRO A 61 0.13 -2.30 -11.41
C PRO A 61 1.00 -1.06 -11.18
N GLU A 62 0.94 -0.11 -12.12
CA GLU A 62 1.69 1.14 -12.01
C GLU A 62 1.31 1.90 -10.74
N GLY A 63 2.32 2.46 -10.06
CA GLY A 63 2.15 3.16 -8.80
C GLY A 63 1.95 2.25 -7.58
N ALA A 64 2.03 0.93 -7.72
CA ALA A 64 1.99 0.02 -6.59
C ALA A 64 3.21 0.19 -5.66
N VAL A 65 2.94 0.28 -4.36
CA VAL A 65 3.95 0.32 -3.30
C VAL A 65 4.09 -1.06 -2.70
N VAL A 66 5.30 -1.61 -2.68
CA VAL A 66 5.58 -2.89 -2.00
C VAL A 66 5.65 -2.64 -0.49
N LEU A 67 4.78 -3.32 0.25
CA LEU A 67 4.69 -3.21 1.71
C LEU A 67 5.46 -4.34 2.41
N ASP A 68 5.35 -5.55 1.89
CA ASP A 68 6.02 -6.73 2.45
C ASP A 68 6.28 -7.79 1.37
N VAL A 69 7.35 -8.57 1.57
CA VAL A 69 7.73 -9.69 0.68
C VAL A 69 8.19 -10.87 1.53
N GLY A 70 7.45 -11.98 1.46
CA GLY A 70 7.74 -13.16 2.26
C GLY A 70 6.86 -14.34 1.87
N GLU A 71 7.27 -15.56 2.23
CA GLU A 71 6.42 -16.75 2.14
C GLU A 71 5.81 -17.01 0.73
N GLY A 72 6.48 -16.58 -0.34
CA GLY A 72 5.99 -16.72 -1.72
C GLY A 72 4.88 -15.73 -2.11
N VAL A 73 4.65 -14.69 -1.31
CA VAL A 73 3.69 -13.61 -1.57
C VAL A 73 4.31 -12.22 -1.40
N VAL A 74 3.78 -11.26 -2.15
CA VAL A 74 4.13 -9.84 -2.06
C VAL A 74 2.86 -9.10 -1.66
N VAL A 75 2.92 -8.40 -0.53
CA VAL A 75 1.86 -7.50 -0.08
C VAL A 75 2.16 -6.12 -0.63
N THR A 76 1.18 -5.50 -1.28
CA THR A 76 1.32 -4.20 -1.93
C THR A 76 0.15 -3.30 -1.61
N ALA A 77 0.40 -2.00 -1.63
CA ALA A 77 -0.63 -0.97 -1.70
C ALA A 77 -0.73 -0.54 -3.17
N VAL A 78 -1.85 -0.86 -3.82
CA VAL A 78 -2.12 -0.50 -5.22
C VAL A 78 -3.00 0.74 -5.24
N PRO A 79 -2.68 1.78 -6.03
CA PRO A 79 -3.54 2.96 -6.13
C PRO A 79 -4.97 2.53 -6.48
N SER A 80 -5.99 3.05 -5.78
CA SER A 80 -7.39 2.67 -6.03
C SER A 80 -7.80 2.83 -7.50
N ASP A 81 -7.24 3.83 -8.18
CA ASP A 81 -7.45 4.10 -9.62
C ASP A 81 -6.91 2.96 -10.50
N ALA A 82 -5.77 2.37 -10.13
CA ALA A 82 -5.17 1.21 -10.79
C ALA A 82 -5.76 -0.13 -10.30
N TYR A 83 -6.44 -0.14 -9.15
CA TYR A 83 -7.05 -1.34 -8.56
C TYR A 83 -8.36 -1.77 -9.26
N GLY A 84 -8.84 -1.03 -10.25
CA GLY A 84 -9.62 -1.61 -11.35
C GLY A 84 -10.86 -2.41 -10.96
N VAL A 85 -11.67 -1.93 -10.01
CA VAL A 85 -13.13 -2.05 -10.21
C VAL A 85 -13.51 -0.97 -11.21
N SER A 86 -13.29 -1.27 -12.48
CA SER A 86 -14.10 -0.63 -13.52
C SER A 86 -15.53 -1.06 -13.22
N ASP A 87 -16.37 -0.11 -12.80
CA ASP A 87 -17.82 -0.31 -12.74
C ASP A 87 -18.26 -0.80 -14.14
N GLN A 88 -18.61 -2.08 -14.24
CA GLN A 88 -19.26 -2.69 -15.41
C GLN A 88 -20.60 -3.25 -14.97
#